data_AF-X1QRF8-F1
#
_entry.id   AF-X1QRF8-F1
#
_cell.length_a   1.000
_cell.length_b   1.000
_cell.length_c   1.000
_cell.angle_alpha   90.00
_cell.angle_beta   90.00
_cell.angle_gamma   90.00
#
_symmetry.space_group_name_H-M   'P 1'
#
loop_
_entity.id
_entity.type
_entity.pdbx_description
1 polymer ?
#
loop_
_entity_poly.entity_id
_entity_poly.type
_entity_poly.pdbx_seq_one_letter_code
_entity_poly.pdbx_strand_id
1 'polypeptide(L)'
;AEYGIPFTVSGYTSLNESYQIKELLKLFRLMRDTENQVLIVAVLRGIFFGFSDDDLYQFKGAGGEFDFYEKIPEKLNLKLRENFDR
;
A
#
# COMPACT_ATOMS: atom_id res chain seq x y z
N ALA A 1 -9.19 -12.71 -29.92
CA ALA A 1 -8.40 -13.51 -28.96
C ALA A 1 -7.69 -14.70 -29.60
N GLU A 2 -8.26 -15.34 -30.63
CA GLU A 2 -7.81 -16.63 -31.18
C GLU A 2 -6.45 -16.61 -31.91
N TYR A 3 -5.91 -15.44 -32.27
CA TYR A 3 -4.64 -15.32 -33.00
C TYR A 3 -3.49 -14.65 -32.21
N GLY A 4 -3.63 -14.49 -30.89
CA GLY A 4 -2.57 -13.93 -30.04
C GLY A 4 -2.23 -12.46 -30.28
N ILE A 5 -3.02 -11.75 -31.09
CA ILE A 5 -2.84 -10.32 -31.35
C ILE A 5 -3.29 -9.54 -30.11
N PRO A 6 -2.45 -8.65 -29.52
CA PRO A 6 -2.84 -7.84 -28.38
C PRO A 6 -4.05 -6.97 -28.74
N PHE A 7 -5.12 -7.08 -27.97
CA PHE A 7 -6.32 -6.27 -28.13
C PHE A 7 -6.79 -5.79 -26.77
N THR A 8 -7.36 -4.59 -26.72
CA THR A 8 -7.94 -4.03 -25.50
C THR A 8 -9.46 -4.00 -25.67
N VAL A 9 -10.17 -4.73 -24.81
CA VAL A 9 -11.64 -4.63 -24.73
C VAL A 9 -11.95 -3.41 -23.87
N SER A 10 -12.45 -2.35 -24.50
CA SER A 10 -12.97 -1.18 -23.80
C SER A 10 -14.31 -1.54 -23.14
N GLY A 11 -14.34 -1.53 -21.80
CA GLY A 11 -15.54 -1.81 -21.02
C GLY A 11 -15.35 -1.48 -19.55
N TYR A 12 -16.44 -1.12 -18.85
CA TYR A 12 -16.42 -0.79 -17.42
C TYR A 12 -15.84 -1.94 -16.55
N THR A 13 -16.07 -3.19 -16.95
CA THR A 13 -15.61 -4.37 -16.21
C THR A 13 -14.08 -4.48 -16.16
N SER A 14 -13.37 -4.14 -17.24
CA SER A 14 -11.91 -4.25 -17.29
C SER A 14 -11.19 -3.23 -16.40
N LEU A 15 -11.83 -2.07 -16.13
CA LEU A 15 -11.31 -1.08 -15.18
C LEU A 15 -11.40 -1.58 -13.73
N ASN A 16 -12.49 -2.25 -13.38
CA ASN A 16 -12.66 -2.82 -12.04
C ASN A 16 -11.78 -4.06 -11.81
N GLU A 17 -11.23 -4.66 -12.85
CA GLU A 17 -10.28 -5.77 -12.75
C GLU A 17 -8.82 -5.30 -12.67
N SER A 18 -8.52 -4.08 -13.13
CA SER A 18 -7.17 -3.53 -13.12
C SER A 18 -6.62 -3.43 -11.70
N TYR A 19 -5.51 -4.13 -11.48
CA TYR A 19 -4.77 -4.09 -10.22
C TYR A 19 -4.31 -2.67 -9.88
N GLN A 20 -3.78 -1.93 -10.86
CA GLN A 20 -3.29 -0.56 -10.66
C GLN A 20 -4.41 0.39 -10.22
N ILE A 21 -5.61 0.27 -10.82
CA ILE A 21 -6.78 1.08 -10.42
C ILE A 21 -7.23 0.73 -9.00
N LYS A 22 -7.20 -0.54 -8.61
CA LYS A 22 -7.51 -0.95 -7.23
C LYS A 22 -6.50 -0.38 -6.23
N GLU A 23 -5.21 -0.39 -6.55
CA GLU A 23 -4.17 0.20 -5.69
C GLU A 23 -4.38 1.71 -5.55
N LEU A 24 -4.69 2.42 -6.63
CA LEU A 24 -4.99 3.85 -6.59
C LEU A 24 -6.24 4.14 -5.75
N LEU A 25 -7.28 3.30 -5.84
CA LEU A 25 -8.49 3.46 -5.06
C LEU A 25 -8.23 3.30 -3.54
N LYS A 26 -7.28 2.47 -3.13
CA LYS A 26 -6.87 2.36 -1.72
C LYS A 26 -6.31 3.69 -1.21
N LEU A 27 -5.45 4.35 -1.99
CA LEU A 27 -4.93 5.68 -1.65
C LEU A 27 -6.06 6.72 -1.48
N PHE A 28 -7.00 6.75 -2.44
CA PHE A 28 -8.14 7.67 -2.36
C PHE A 28 -9.04 7.40 -1.15
N ARG A 29 -9.24 6.13 -0.80
CA ARG A 29 -9.97 5.75 0.41
C ARG A 29 -9.23 6.19 1.68
N LEU A 30 -7.92 6.02 1.72
CA LEU A 30 -7.09 6.43 2.84
C LEU A 30 -7.10 7.95 3.04
N MET A 31 -7.02 8.74 1.97
CA MET A 31 -7.12 10.21 2.07
C MET A 31 -8.46 10.70 2.61
N ARG A 32 -9.53 9.91 2.45
CA ARG A 32 -10.85 10.23 3.00
C ARG A 32 -10.97 9.87 4.48
N ASP A 33 -10.21 8.91 4.95
CA ASP A 33 -10.28 8.34 6.30
C ASP A 33 -8.86 7.96 6.76
N THR A 34 -8.12 8.98 7.21
CA THR A 34 -6.70 8.88 7.57
C THR A 34 -6.45 8.11 8.86
N GLU A 35 -7.47 7.97 9.71
CA GLU A 35 -7.40 7.22 10.98
C GLU A 35 -7.59 5.71 10.77
N ASN A 36 -7.89 5.28 9.54
CA ASN A 36 -8.16 3.90 9.22
C ASN A 36 -6.86 3.11 9.05
N GLN A 37 -6.40 2.51 10.16
CA GLN A 37 -5.16 1.72 10.18
C GLN A 37 -5.15 0.58 9.15
N VAL A 38 -6.31 -0.01 8.83
CA VAL A 38 -6.41 -1.07 7.81
C VAL A 38 -6.08 -0.52 6.41
N LEU A 39 -6.55 0.70 6.10
CA LEU A 39 -6.23 1.35 4.83
C LEU A 39 -4.77 1.80 4.78
N ILE A 40 -4.19 2.27 5.88
CA ILE A 40 -2.76 2.61 5.97
C ILE A 40 -1.92 1.37 5.64
N VAL A 41 -2.17 0.26 6.33
CA VAL A 41 -1.45 -1.00 6.10
C VAL A 41 -1.66 -1.49 4.66
N ALA A 42 -2.88 -1.41 4.12
CA ALA A 42 -3.16 -1.82 2.76
C ALA A 42 -2.42 -0.99 1.69
N VAL A 43 -2.16 0.29 1.97
CA VAL A 43 -1.40 1.20 1.12
C VAL A 43 0.11 0.92 1.25
N LEU A 44 0.62 0.74 2.47
CA LEU A 44 2.04 0.43 2.71
C LEU A 44 2.46 -0.88 2.02
N ARG A 45 1.60 -1.91 2.02
CA ARG A 45 1.84 -3.18 1.29
C ARG A 45 1.72 -3.04 -0.22
N GLY A 46 1.04 -2.00 -0.68
CA GLY A 46 0.73 -1.79 -2.09
C GLY A 46 1.96 -1.39 -2.90
N ILE A 47 1.79 -1.37 -4.22
CA ILE A 47 2.87 -1.10 -5.18
C ILE A 47 3.57 0.25 -5.03
N PHE A 48 2.95 1.20 -4.32
CA PHE A 48 3.50 2.54 -4.14
C PHE A 48 4.59 2.60 -3.07
N PHE A 49 4.53 1.71 -2.07
CA PHE A 49 5.45 1.69 -0.93
C PHE A 49 6.18 0.36 -0.78
N GLY A 50 5.50 -0.76 -1.03
CA GLY A 50 6.12 -2.08 -1.16
C GLY A 50 6.62 -2.69 0.15
N PHE A 51 6.06 -2.31 1.29
CA PHE A 51 6.39 -2.95 2.58
C PHE A 51 5.91 -4.40 2.59
N SER A 52 6.80 -5.31 3.00
CA SER A 52 6.44 -6.70 3.21
C SER A 52 5.64 -6.89 4.51
N ASP A 53 5.01 -8.05 4.67
CA ASP A 53 4.31 -8.39 5.91
C ASP A 53 5.29 -8.46 7.11
N ASP A 54 6.54 -8.88 6.87
CA ASP A 54 7.59 -8.87 7.92
C ASP A 54 7.96 -7.44 8.29
N ASP A 55 8.15 -6.53 7.34
CA ASP A 55 8.46 -5.12 7.63
C ASP A 55 7.39 -4.48 8.55
N LEU A 56 6.12 -4.72 8.23
CA LEU A 56 4.99 -4.20 9.02
C LEU A 56 4.91 -4.86 10.39
N TYR A 57 5.20 -6.15 10.47
CA TYR A 57 5.26 -6.89 11.72
C TYR A 57 6.39 -6.36 12.63
N GLN A 58 7.59 -6.14 12.08
CA GLN A 58 8.72 -5.55 12.82
C GLN A 58 8.40 -4.13 13.29
N PHE A 59 7.77 -3.32 12.44
CA PHE A 59 7.33 -1.96 12.81
C PHE A 59 6.37 -1.99 14.00
N LYS A 60 5.32 -2.82 13.94
CA LYS A 60 4.35 -2.95 15.03
C LYS A 60 5.00 -3.54 16.29
N GLY A 61 5.88 -4.53 16.15
CA GLY A 61 6.64 -5.15 17.24
C GLY A 61 7.61 -4.19 17.93
N ALA A 62 8.11 -3.18 17.22
CA ALA A 62 8.94 -2.11 17.78
C ALA A 62 8.14 -1.05 18.55
N GLY A 63 6.80 -1.18 18.63
CA GLY A 63 5.89 -0.22 19.26
C GLY A 63 5.38 0.86 18.32
N GLY A 64 5.51 0.69 17.00
CA GLY A 64 4.99 1.63 16.01
C GLY A 64 3.47 1.53 15.89
N GLU A 65 2.82 2.68 15.74
CA GLU A 65 1.40 2.77 15.40
C GLU A 65 1.24 3.19 13.94
N PHE A 66 0.26 2.60 13.25
CA PHE A 66 -0.08 2.98 11.89
C PHE A 66 -0.94 4.25 11.95
N ASP A 67 -0.27 5.37 12.18
CA ASP A 67 -0.84 6.70 12.34
C ASP A 67 0.12 7.70 11.66
N PHE A 68 -0.43 8.66 10.91
CA PHE A 68 0.35 9.66 10.17
C PHE A 68 1.06 10.67 11.08
N TYR A 69 0.59 10.83 12.32
CA TYR A 69 1.12 11.81 13.26
C TYR A 69 2.10 11.19 14.27
N GLU A 70 2.20 9.87 14.29
CA GLU A 70 3.12 9.16 15.16
C GLU A 70 4.54 9.12 14.61
N LYS A 71 5.49 9.02 15.55
CA LYS A 71 6.91 8.92 15.19
C LYS A 71 7.28 7.47 14.92
N ILE A 72 8.20 7.27 13.96
CA ILE A 72 8.78 5.95 13.72
C ILE A 72 9.60 5.54 14.97
N PRO A 73 9.39 4.32 15.52
CA PRO A 73 10.12 3.86 16.70
C PRO A 73 11.63 3.89 16.52
N GLU A 74 12.36 4.44 17.51
CA GLU A 74 13.83 4.52 17.46
C GLU A 74 14.51 3.14 17.45
N LYS A 75 13.85 2.12 18.03
CA LYS A 75 14.34 0.74 18.11
C LYS A 75 14.20 -0.04 16.80
N LEU A 76 13.54 0.54 15.79
CA LEU A 76 13.36 -0.09 14.49
C LEU A 76 14.70 -0.21 13.78
N ASN A 77 14.88 -1.29 13.00
CA ASN A 77 16.06 -1.45 12.16
C ASN A 77 16.27 -0.23 11.25
N LEU A 78 17.49 0.30 11.20
CA LEU A 78 17.87 1.47 10.39
C LEU A 78 17.41 1.37 8.93
N LYS A 79 17.63 0.22 8.28
CA LYS A 79 17.23 0.01 6.88
C LYS A 79 15.72 0.10 6.69
N LEU A 80 14.95 -0.43 7.64
CA LEU A 80 13.50 -0.37 7.59
C LEU A 80 13.00 1.04 7.89
N ARG A 81 13.65 1.75 8.82
CA ARG A 81 13.35 3.15 9.13
C ARG A 81 13.59 4.06 7.91
N GLU A 82 14.68 3.86 7.18
CA GLU A 82 14.96 4.57 5.91
C GLU A 82 13.86 4.35 4.85
N ASN A 83 13.17 3.20 4.84
CA ASN A 83 12.09 2.96 3.89
C ASN A 83 10.85 3.83 4.16
N PHE A 84 10.65 4.29 5.39
CA PHE A 84 9.55 5.23 5.71
C PHE A 84 9.88 6.67 5.30
N ASP A 85 11.16 6.99 5.06
CA ASP A 85 11.62 8.33 4.67
C ASP A 85 11.73 8.51 3.13
N ARG A 86 11.35 7.50 2.34
CA ARG A 86 11.44 7.50 0.87
C ARG A 86 10.34 8.27 0.16
#